data_AF-A0A0E0DYG7-F1
#
_entry.id   AF-A0A0E0DYG7-F1
#
_cell.length_a   1.000
_cell.length_b   1.000
_cell.length_c   1.000
_cell.angle_alpha   90.00
_cell.angle_beta   90.00
_cell.angle_gamma   90.00
#
_symmetry.space_group_name_H-M   'P 1'
#
loop_
_entity.id
_entity.type
_entity.pdbx_description
1 polymer ?
#
loop_
_entity_poly.entity_id
_entity_poly.type
_entity_poly.pdbx_seq_one_letter_code
_entity_poly.pdbx_strand_id
1 'polypeptide(L)'
;MFLVVSALLGYIYSSHLDTAPPRWVHLAHGLLLFLYQTFDAVDGKQARRTSSSSPLGELFDHGAEWWAQDFRKSIPLLSWVPLPFIPDIPLYIIVMILMILFAVIPTIGSNVSNVQKVVEARKGSMVLALAMLLPFIALLTGVAVWSYLSPSDIMRNQPHLLVIGTGFAFGYLVGRMILAHLCDEPKGLKTGMCMSLVFLPFAIANALTAKINAGIPLVDELLVLFLYCAYTVGLYLHLAVSVVHEIKDALGIYCFRITRKEA
;
A
#
# COMPACT_ATOMS: atom_id res chain seq x y z
N MET A 1 -0.41 -8.72 -18.48
CA MET A 1 -1.63 -8.44 -19.29
C MET A 1 -2.74 -9.46 -19.01
N PHE A 2 -2.51 -10.76 -19.22
CA PHE A 2 -3.53 -11.81 -19.01
C PHE A 2 -4.09 -11.86 -17.57
N LEU A 3 -3.22 -11.72 -16.56
CA LEU A 3 -3.64 -11.65 -15.15
C LEU A 3 -4.51 -10.42 -14.84
N VAL A 4 -4.23 -9.28 -15.48
CA VAL A 4 -5.02 -8.05 -15.31
C VAL A 4 -6.40 -8.22 -15.94
N VAL A 5 -6.48 -8.78 -17.15
CA VAL A 5 -7.76 -9.08 -17.81
C VAL A 5 -8.56 -10.13 -17.04
N SER A 6 -7.90 -11.14 -16.48
CA SER A 6 -8.53 -12.14 -15.61
C SER A 6 -9.08 -11.50 -14.33
N ALA A 7 -8.29 -10.64 -13.67
CA ALA A 7 -8.72 -9.93 -12.47
C ALA A 7 -9.87 -8.97 -12.75
N LEU A 8 -9.87 -8.28 -13.90
CA LEU A 8 -10.97 -7.42 -14.33
C LEU A 8 -12.24 -8.22 -14.65
N LEU A 9 -12.12 -9.38 -15.30
CA LEU A 9 -13.27 -10.27 -15.54
C LEU A 9 -13.83 -10.82 -14.22
N GLY A 10 -12.96 -11.17 -13.27
CA GLY A 10 -13.35 -11.53 -11.91
C GLY A 10 -14.10 -10.39 -11.23
N TYR A 11 -13.56 -9.17 -11.31
CA TYR A 11 -14.17 -7.98 -10.72
C TYR A 11 -15.53 -7.63 -11.35
N ILE A 12 -15.68 -7.74 -12.67
CA ILE A 12 -16.93 -7.41 -13.38
C ILE A 12 -18.03 -8.44 -13.12
N TYR A 13 -17.70 -9.74 -13.10
CA TYR A 13 -18.69 -10.81 -13.01
C TYR A 13 -18.88 -11.39 -11.62
N SER A 14 -17.95 -11.16 -10.69
CA SER A 14 -18.02 -11.60 -9.31
C SER A 14 -17.22 -10.65 -8.41
N SER A 15 -17.69 -9.40 -8.32
CA SER A 15 -17.10 -8.33 -7.51
C SER A 15 -16.94 -8.68 -6.02
N HIS A 16 -17.74 -9.64 -5.54
CA HIS A 16 -17.76 -10.09 -4.15
C HIS A 16 -17.29 -11.55 -3.96
N LEU A 17 -16.94 -12.28 -5.02
CA LEU A 17 -16.55 -13.71 -4.99
C LEU A 17 -17.60 -14.69 -4.41
N ASP A 18 -18.80 -14.20 -4.07
CA ASP A 18 -19.83 -14.97 -3.36
C ASP A 18 -20.74 -15.81 -4.28
N THR A 19 -20.80 -15.42 -5.56
CA THR A 19 -21.60 -16.12 -6.57
C THR A 19 -20.69 -16.66 -7.64
N ALA A 20 -20.95 -17.92 -8.05
CA ALA A 20 -20.21 -18.55 -9.13
C ALA A 20 -20.44 -17.74 -10.42
N PRO A 21 -19.40 -17.10 -10.99
CA PRO A 21 -19.54 -16.37 -12.23
C PRO A 21 -19.98 -17.31 -13.37
N PRO A 22 -20.51 -16.77 -14.47
CA PRO A 22 -20.96 -17.59 -15.60
C PRO A 22 -19.89 -18.60 -16.03
N ARG A 23 -20.29 -19.83 -16.38
CA ARG A 23 -19.35 -20.93 -16.70
C ARG A 23 -18.28 -20.56 -17.73
N TRP A 24 -18.61 -19.69 -18.68
CA TRP A 24 -17.65 -19.21 -19.68
C TRP A 24 -16.56 -18.29 -19.07
N VAL A 25 -16.83 -17.58 -17.97
CA VAL A 25 -15.85 -16.77 -17.23
C VAL A 25 -14.85 -17.66 -16.51
N HIS A 26 -15.28 -18.80 -15.97
CA HIS A 26 -14.38 -19.82 -15.43
C HIS A 26 -13.49 -20.43 -16.52
N LEU A 27 -14.07 -20.72 -17.69
CA LEU A 27 -13.31 -21.18 -18.85
C LEU A 27 -12.33 -20.11 -19.34
N ALA A 28 -12.73 -18.84 -19.33
CA ALA A 28 -11.86 -17.70 -19.65
C ALA A 28 -10.73 -17.52 -18.64
N HIS A 29 -10.99 -17.67 -17.34
CA HIS A 29 -9.95 -17.67 -16.29
C HIS A 29 -8.94 -18.80 -16.52
N GLY A 30 -9.44 -20.03 -16.72
CA GLY A 30 -8.59 -21.18 -17.02
C GLY A 30 -7.73 -20.95 -18.28
N LEU A 31 -8.32 -20.39 -19.33
CA LEU A 31 -7.61 -20.07 -20.58
C LEU A 31 -6.59 -18.94 -20.39
N LEU A 32 -6.94 -17.88 -19.66
CA LEU A 32 -6.04 -16.73 -19.42
C LEU A 32 -4.86 -17.10 -18.52
N LEU A 33 -5.08 -17.94 -17.50
CA LEU A 33 -4.02 -18.51 -16.66
C LEU A 33 -3.15 -19.48 -17.46
N PHE A 34 -3.74 -20.33 -18.29
CA PHE A 34 -3.02 -21.21 -19.21
C PHE A 34 -2.15 -20.42 -20.20
N LEU A 35 -2.68 -19.34 -20.76
CA LEU A 35 -1.92 -18.46 -21.66
C LEU A 35 -0.81 -17.72 -20.91
N TYR A 36 -1.10 -17.21 -19.71
CA TYR A 36 -0.08 -16.58 -18.86
C TYR A 36 1.09 -17.52 -18.60
N GLN A 37 0.86 -18.71 -18.03
CA GLN A 37 1.94 -19.67 -17.76
C GLN A 37 2.66 -20.12 -19.05
N THR A 38 1.93 -20.21 -20.17
CA THR A 38 2.53 -20.66 -21.43
C THR A 38 3.46 -19.60 -21.99
N PHE A 39 3.06 -18.33 -21.96
CA PHE A 39 3.90 -17.23 -22.43
C PHE A 39 5.09 -16.95 -21.49
N ASP A 40 4.90 -17.14 -20.18
CA ASP A 40 5.94 -17.09 -19.14
C ASP A 40 6.93 -18.28 -19.23
N ALA A 41 6.55 -19.38 -19.89
CA ALA A 41 7.48 -20.48 -20.18
C ALA A 41 8.18 -20.33 -21.54
N VAL A 42 7.72 -19.40 -22.39
CA VAL A 42 8.21 -19.20 -23.76
C VAL A 42 9.46 -18.32 -23.78
N ASP A 43 9.55 -17.31 -22.92
CA ASP A 43 10.73 -16.46 -22.80
C ASP A 43 11.98 -17.25 -22.33
N GLY A 44 11.84 -18.16 -21.36
CA GLY A 44 12.93 -19.06 -20.96
C GLY A 44 13.37 -20.00 -22.10
N LYS A 45 12.43 -20.49 -22.93
CA LYS A 45 12.76 -21.29 -24.13
C LYS A 45 13.38 -20.47 -25.25
N GLN A 46 12.93 -19.22 -25.45
CA GLN A 46 13.49 -18.30 -26.43
C GLN A 46 14.89 -17.87 -26.02
N ALA A 47 15.11 -17.50 -24.75
CA ALA A 47 16.41 -17.11 -24.23
C ALA A 47 17.47 -18.21 -24.37
N ARG A 48 17.09 -19.49 -24.20
CA ARG A 48 17.96 -20.64 -24.50
C ARG A 48 18.24 -20.82 -26.00
N ARG A 49 17.30 -20.51 -26.88
CA ARG A 49 17.45 -20.58 -28.34
C ARG A 49 18.27 -19.44 -28.93
N THR A 50 18.19 -18.25 -28.35
CA THR A 50 18.93 -17.05 -28.78
C THR A 50 20.26 -16.89 -28.05
N SER A 51 20.63 -17.86 -27.19
CA SER A 51 21.81 -17.80 -26.30
C SER A 51 21.86 -16.54 -25.43
N SER A 52 20.69 -15.93 -25.16
CA SER A 52 20.52 -14.75 -24.30
C SER A 52 20.01 -15.10 -22.91
N SER A 53 19.98 -16.39 -22.57
CA SER A 53 19.71 -16.87 -21.21
C SER A 53 20.77 -16.33 -20.26
N SER A 54 20.33 -15.60 -19.24
CA SER A 54 21.19 -15.10 -18.19
C SER A 54 20.87 -15.81 -16.87
N PRO A 55 21.87 -16.05 -15.99
CA PRO A 55 21.62 -16.59 -14.66
C PRO A 55 20.63 -15.77 -13.83
N LEU A 56 20.53 -14.46 -14.10
CA LEU A 56 19.59 -13.56 -13.45
C LEU A 56 18.15 -13.77 -13.94
N GLY A 57 17.95 -14.09 -15.23
CA GLY A 57 16.63 -14.37 -15.80
C GLY A 57 16.00 -15.64 -15.20
N GLU A 58 16.76 -16.73 -15.12
CA GLU A 58 16.24 -17.97 -14.51
C GLU A 58 15.99 -17.84 -12.99
N LEU A 59 16.75 -16.97 -12.30
CA LEU A 59 16.51 -16.65 -10.89
C LEU A 59 15.18 -15.90 -10.67
N PHE A 60 14.79 -15.00 -11.57
CA PHE A 60 13.54 -14.25 -11.44
C PHE A 60 12.31 -15.12 -11.74
N ASP A 61 12.37 -15.99 -12.75
CA ASP A 61 11.24 -16.88 -13.10
C ASP A 61 10.94 -17.90 -12.00
N HIS A 62 11.97 -18.48 -11.37
CA HIS A 62 11.80 -19.50 -10.33
C HIS A 62 11.81 -18.92 -8.91
N GLY A 63 12.21 -17.65 -8.76
CA GLY A 63 12.34 -16.99 -7.46
C GLY A 63 11.00 -16.76 -6.77
N ALA A 64 9.94 -16.42 -7.52
CA ALA A 64 8.61 -16.21 -6.95
C ALA A 64 8.03 -17.48 -6.30
N GLU A 65 8.21 -18.64 -6.95
CA GLU A 65 7.78 -19.93 -6.41
C GLU A 65 8.62 -20.36 -5.21
N TRP A 66 9.92 -20.06 -5.21
CA TRP A 66 10.82 -20.34 -4.10
C TRP A 66 10.38 -19.68 -2.78
N TRP A 67 9.83 -18.46 -2.82
CA TRP A 67 9.34 -17.76 -1.62
C TRP A 67 8.11 -18.43 -0.98
N ALA A 68 7.26 -19.06 -1.78
CA ALA A 68 6.03 -19.69 -1.34
C ALA A 68 6.21 -21.15 -0.88
N GLN A 69 7.37 -21.76 -1.19
CA GLN A 69 7.68 -23.14 -0.81
C GLN A 69 8.01 -23.28 0.68
N ASP A 70 7.88 -24.51 1.18
CA ASP A 70 8.29 -24.89 2.51
C ASP A 70 9.78 -24.60 2.72
N PHE A 71 10.14 -24.04 3.87
CA PHE A 71 11.53 -23.72 4.22
C PHE A 71 12.50 -24.88 4.01
N ARG A 72 12.06 -26.11 4.34
CA ARG A 72 12.86 -27.33 4.18
C ARG A 72 13.20 -27.64 2.73
N LYS A 73 12.26 -27.41 1.81
CA LYS A 73 12.44 -27.66 0.37
C LYS A 73 13.26 -26.56 -0.30
N SER A 74 13.24 -25.36 0.28
CA SER A 74 13.92 -24.17 -0.23
C SER A 74 15.45 -24.21 -0.05
N ILE A 75 15.95 -24.99 0.92
CA ILE A 75 17.39 -25.15 1.20
C ILE A 75 17.81 -26.60 0.91
N PRO A 76 18.57 -26.87 -0.18
CA PRO A 76 18.95 -28.21 -0.60
C PRO A 76 19.73 -29.02 0.45
N LEU A 77 20.44 -28.35 1.36
CA LEU A 77 21.19 -28.98 2.44
C LEU A 77 20.26 -29.51 3.56
N LEU A 78 19.15 -28.82 3.83
CA LEU A 78 18.20 -29.19 4.88
C LEU A 78 17.15 -30.19 4.41
N SER A 79 16.93 -30.34 3.10
CA SER A 79 15.96 -31.30 2.56
C SER A 79 16.35 -32.76 2.81
N TRP A 80 17.63 -33.02 3.10
CA TRP A 80 18.19 -34.35 3.37
C TRP A 80 18.14 -34.73 4.85
N VAL A 81 17.85 -33.77 5.74
CA VAL A 81 17.77 -34.00 7.18
C VAL A 81 16.30 -34.06 7.60
N PRO A 82 15.78 -35.23 8.04
CA PRO A 82 14.45 -35.30 8.59
C PRO A 82 14.45 -34.57 9.94
N LEU A 83 13.86 -33.38 9.97
CA LEU A 83 13.62 -32.60 11.17
C LEU A 83 12.15 -32.79 11.60
N PRO A 84 11.80 -33.87 12.32
CA PRO A 84 10.40 -34.21 12.64
C PRO A 84 9.68 -33.19 13.54
N PHE A 85 10.41 -32.22 14.10
CA PHE A 85 9.88 -31.22 15.04
C PHE A 85 9.66 -29.83 14.41
N ILE A 86 9.98 -29.63 13.13
CA ILE A 86 9.78 -28.33 12.46
C ILE A 86 8.49 -28.39 11.63
N PRO A 87 7.48 -27.56 11.93
CA PRO A 87 6.25 -27.47 11.13
C PRO A 87 6.56 -27.07 9.68
N ASP A 88 5.70 -27.45 8.74
CA ASP A 88 5.78 -26.98 7.35
C ASP A 88 5.43 -25.49 7.30
N ILE A 89 6.44 -24.65 7.48
CA ILE A 89 6.32 -23.19 7.47
C ILE A 89 6.82 -22.68 6.10
N PRO A 90 6.02 -21.88 5.39
CA PRO A 90 6.45 -21.21 4.16
C PRO A 90 7.66 -20.30 4.38
N LEU A 91 8.59 -20.30 3.43
CA LEU A 91 9.84 -19.55 3.51
C LEU A 91 9.61 -18.05 3.74
N TYR A 92 8.60 -17.45 3.10
CA TYR A 92 8.31 -16.02 3.25
C TYR A 92 8.00 -15.62 4.70
N ILE A 93 7.37 -16.50 5.51
CA ILE A 93 7.06 -16.20 6.92
C ILE A 93 8.35 -16.11 7.72
N ILE A 94 9.25 -17.07 7.53
CA ILE A 94 10.54 -17.11 8.23
C ILE A 94 11.39 -15.91 7.85
N VAL A 95 11.45 -15.59 6.56
CA VAL A 95 12.21 -14.44 6.07
C VAL A 95 11.61 -13.14 6.58
N MET A 96 10.28 -13.02 6.65
CA MET A 96 9.63 -11.85 7.23
C MET A 96 9.96 -11.69 8.72
N ILE A 97 9.96 -12.77 9.50
CA ILE A 97 10.36 -12.74 10.92
C ILE A 97 11.84 -12.32 11.05
N LEU A 98 12.74 -12.92 10.27
CA LEU A 98 14.16 -12.55 10.27
C LEU A 98 14.38 -11.11 9.84
N MET A 99 13.66 -10.63 8.83
CA MET A 99 13.71 -9.25 8.37
C MET A 99 13.23 -8.30 9.46
N ILE A 100 12.18 -8.65 10.21
CA ILE A 100 11.73 -7.85 11.35
C ILE A 100 12.82 -7.76 12.42
N LEU A 101 13.40 -8.91 12.81
CA LEU A 101 14.39 -8.98 13.89
C LEU A 101 15.72 -8.31 13.55
N PHE A 102 16.24 -8.53 12.35
CA PHE A 102 17.60 -8.13 11.97
C PHE A 102 17.66 -6.90 11.05
N ALA A 103 16.55 -6.50 10.41
CA ALA A 103 16.53 -5.31 9.56
C ALA A 103 15.62 -4.23 10.15
N VAL A 104 14.33 -4.52 10.39
CA VAL A 104 13.35 -3.49 10.80
C VAL A 104 13.68 -2.92 12.17
N ILE A 105 13.86 -3.77 13.18
CA ILE A 105 14.16 -3.32 14.55
C ILE A 105 15.47 -2.51 14.60
N PRO A 106 16.60 -2.98 14.04
CA PRO A 106 17.84 -2.18 14.02
C PRO A 106 17.71 -0.88 13.21
N THR A 107 16.98 -0.88 12.09
CA THR A 107 16.77 0.32 11.27
C THR A 107 15.96 1.36 12.03
N ILE A 108 14.87 0.97 12.69
CA ILE A 108 14.09 1.87 13.54
C ILE A 108 14.96 2.41 14.67
N GLY A 109 15.70 1.55 15.36
CA GLY A 109 16.61 1.96 16.45
C GLY A 109 17.68 2.95 15.98
N SER A 110 18.32 2.69 14.83
CA SER A 110 19.31 3.58 14.23
C SER A 110 18.72 4.93 13.83
N ASN A 111 17.54 4.92 13.20
CA ASN A 111 16.83 6.15 12.82
C ASN A 111 16.46 6.99 14.05
N VAL A 112 15.96 6.37 15.11
CA VAL A 112 15.66 7.07 16.38
C VAL A 112 16.93 7.65 17.00
N SER A 113 18.03 6.89 17.04
CA SER A 113 19.31 7.38 17.54
C SER A 113 19.86 8.55 16.73
N ASN A 114 19.73 8.51 15.41
CA ASN A 114 20.16 9.60 14.52
C ASN A 114 19.31 10.85 14.73
N VAL A 115 17.99 10.71 14.88
CA VAL A 115 17.10 11.84 15.21
C VAL A 115 17.46 12.42 16.58
N GLN A 116 17.73 11.59 17.60
CA GLN A 116 18.18 12.03 18.93
C GLN A 116 19.42 12.91 18.84
N LYS A 117 20.47 12.43 18.15
CA LYS A 117 21.72 13.19 17.95
C LYS A 117 21.49 14.53 17.27
N VAL A 118 20.64 14.58 16.24
CA VAL A 118 20.33 15.83 15.52
C VAL A 118 19.52 16.80 16.38
N VAL A 119 18.57 16.30 17.17
CA VAL A 119 17.76 17.10 18.09
C VAL A 119 18.65 17.71 19.17
N GLU A 120 19.55 16.93 19.77
CA GLU A 120 20.53 17.40 20.76
C GLU A 120 21.47 18.47 20.16
N ALA A 121 22.02 18.22 18.97
CA ALA A 121 22.92 19.15 18.29
C ALA A 121 22.25 20.49 17.94
N ARG A 122 20.95 20.47 17.59
CA ARG A 122 20.18 21.67 17.23
C ARG A 122 19.44 22.31 18.42
N LYS A 123 19.62 21.80 19.66
CA LYS A 123 18.83 22.19 20.85
C LYS A 123 17.31 22.18 20.60
N GLY A 124 16.86 21.26 19.75
CA GLY A 124 15.45 21.08 19.43
C GLY A 124 14.74 20.21 20.46
N SER A 125 13.42 20.07 20.32
CA SER A 125 12.63 19.15 21.14
C SER A 125 12.32 17.86 20.39
N MET A 126 12.63 16.71 20.98
CA MET A 126 12.27 15.38 20.45
C MET A 126 10.74 15.21 20.33
N VAL A 127 10.00 15.77 21.29
CA VAL A 127 8.53 15.70 21.32
C VAL A 127 7.92 16.31 20.06
N LEU A 128 8.46 17.44 19.57
CA LEU A 128 7.98 18.05 18.34
C LEU A 128 8.27 17.20 17.10
N ALA A 129 9.41 16.51 17.06
CA ALA A 129 9.74 15.60 15.97
C ALA A 129 8.80 14.37 15.96
N LEU A 130 8.53 13.80 17.13
CA LEU A 130 7.56 12.71 17.29
C LEU A 130 6.12 13.15 17.01
N ALA A 131 5.76 14.39 17.37
CA ALA A 131 4.42 14.93 17.10
C ALA A 131 4.10 15.01 15.60
N MET A 132 5.10 15.09 14.73
CA MET A 132 4.88 15.04 13.26
C MET A 132 4.46 13.65 12.77
N LEU A 133 4.67 12.58 13.56
CA LEU A 133 4.18 11.23 13.25
C LEU A 133 2.73 11.01 13.70
N LEU A 134 2.21 11.87 14.58
CA LEU A 134 0.87 11.72 15.17
C LEU A 134 -0.26 11.65 14.12
N PRO A 135 -0.29 12.46 13.03
CA PRO A 135 -1.31 12.34 11.99
C PRO A 135 -1.34 10.96 11.32
N PHE A 136 -0.18 10.33 11.12
CA PHE A 136 -0.08 9.01 10.49
C PHE A 136 -0.66 7.93 11.40
N ILE A 137 -0.29 7.98 12.69
CA ILE A 137 -0.83 7.06 13.70
C ILE A 137 -2.34 7.26 13.86
N ALA A 138 -2.81 8.51 13.85
CA ALA A 138 -4.23 8.84 13.93
C ALA A 138 -5.02 8.34 12.71
N LEU A 139 -4.46 8.46 11.49
CA LEU A 139 -5.05 7.92 10.27
C LEU A 139 -5.20 6.39 10.38
N LEU A 140 -4.12 5.68 10.68
CA LEU A 140 -4.11 4.22 10.74
C LEU A 140 -5.04 3.69 11.85
N THR A 141 -4.96 4.29 13.04
CA THR A 141 -5.83 3.92 14.16
C THR A 141 -7.28 4.24 13.84
N GLY A 142 -7.58 5.39 13.25
CA GLY A 142 -8.94 5.78 12.89
C GLY A 142 -9.57 4.86 11.85
N VAL A 143 -8.82 4.49 10.81
CA VAL A 143 -9.28 3.51 9.80
C VAL A 143 -9.46 2.13 10.41
N ALA A 144 -8.55 1.68 11.29
CA ALA A 144 -8.67 0.40 11.99
C ALA A 144 -9.90 0.36 12.91
N VAL A 145 -10.14 1.43 13.67
CA VAL A 145 -11.31 1.57 14.55
C VAL A 145 -12.59 1.58 13.72
N TRP A 146 -12.65 2.34 12.61
CA TRP A 146 -13.81 2.33 11.73
C TRP A 146 -14.06 0.93 11.15
N SER A 147 -13.02 0.26 10.66
CA SER A 147 -13.11 -1.10 10.12
C SER A 147 -13.62 -2.10 11.16
N TYR A 148 -13.18 -1.98 12.42
CA TYR A 148 -13.62 -2.84 13.52
C TYR A 148 -15.06 -2.56 13.98
N LEU A 149 -15.49 -1.29 13.94
CA LEU A 149 -16.83 -0.88 14.35
C LEU A 149 -17.88 -1.03 13.24
N SER A 150 -17.43 -1.22 12.01
CA SER A 150 -18.24 -1.33 10.80
C SER A 150 -19.33 -2.40 10.93
N PRO A 151 -20.63 -2.04 10.89
CA PRO A 151 -21.72 -3.01 10.87
C PRO A 151 -21.74 -3.85 9.58
N SER A 152 -21.27 -3.27 8.47
CA SER A 152 -21.26 -3.90 7.14
C SER A 152 -19.90 -4.50 6.79
N ASP A 153 -18.99 -4.64 7.76
CA ASP A 153 -17.65 -5.21 7.60
C ASP A 153 -16.92 -4.70 6.33
N ILE A 154 -16.70 -3.39 6.25
CA ILE A 154 -16.12 -2.72 5.07
C ILE A 154 -14.78 -3.32 4.62
N MET A 155 -13.98 -3.83 5.56
CA MET A 155 -12.69 -4.46 5.26
C MET A 155 -12.87 -5.76 4.49
N ARG A 156 -13.93 -6.52 4.80
CA ARG A 156 -14.26 -7.76 4.10
C ARG A 156 -15.04 -7.51 2.82
N ASN A 157 -16.01 -6.59 2.87
CA ASN A 157 -16.97 -6.41 1.80
C ASN A 157 -16.48 -5.47 0.69
N GLN A 158 -15.66 -4.46 1.00
CA GLN A 158 -15.12 -3.49 0.04
C GLN A 158 -13.66 -3.09 0.34
N PRO A 159 -12.72 -4.06 0.43
CA PRO A 159 -11.32 -3.78 0.79
C PRO A 159 -10.64 -2.81 -0.18
N HIS A 160 -10.95 -2.91 -1.48
CA HIS A 160 -10.30 -2.09 -2.50
C HIS A 160 -10.54 -0.59 -2.30
N LEU A 161 -11.79 -0.18 -2.06
CA LEU A 161 -12.14 1.23 -1.86
C LEU A 161 -11.52 1.79 -0.58
N LEU A 162 -11.50 0.98 0.49
CA LEU A 162 -10.89 1.36 1.76
C LEU A 162 -9.37 1.55 1.62
N VAL A 163 -8.69 0.63 0.94
CA VAL A 163 -7.24 0.70 0.68
C VAL A 163 -6.91 1.90 -0.20
N ILE A 164 -7.67 2.15 -1.28
CA ILE A 164 -7.46 3.30 -2.17
C ILE A 164 -7.65 4.61 -1.38
N GLY A 165 -8.78 4.76 -0.67
CA GLY A 165 -9.07 5.95 0.11
C GLY A 165 -8.00 6.24 1.16
N THR A 166 -7.56 5.22 1.88
CA THR A 166 -6.50 5.31 2.89
C THR A 166 -5.15 5.62 2.27
N GLY A 167 -4.84 5.02 1.11
CA GLY A 167 -3.60 5.26 0.37
C GLY A 167 -3.46 6.71 -0.08
N PHE A 168 -4.52 7.32 -0.62
CA PHE A 168 -4.52 8.74 -0.97
C PHE A 168 -4.45 9.65 0.27
N ALA A 169 -5.13 9.30 1.37
CA ALA A 169 -5.01 10.04 2.63
C ALA A 169 -3.57 10.01 3.18
N PHE A 170 -2.91 8.85 3.11
CA PHE A 170 -1.52 8.69 3.50
C PHE A 170 -0.58 9.48 2.58
N GLY A 171 -0.78 9.39 1.26
CA GLY A 171 -0.03 10.15 0.27
C GLY A 171 -0.14 11.66 0.48
N TYR A 172 -1.32 12.17 0.84
CA TYR A 172 -1.52 13.57 1.22
C TYR A 172 -0.69 13.96 2.44
N LEU A 173 -0.69 13.14 3.51
CA LEU A 173 0.11 13.40 4.72
C LEU A 173 1.62 13.44 4.41
N VAL A 174 2.13 12.47 3.64
CA VAL A 174 3.54 12.46 3.21
C VAL A 174 3.86 13.67 2.36
N GLY A 175 3.00 14.00 1.38
CA GLY A 175 3.19 15.16 0.51
C GLY A 175 3.26 16.48 1.29
N ARG A 176 2.35 16.68 2.25
CA ARG A 176 2.38 17.84 3.15
C ARG A 176 3.61 17.88 4.05
N MET A 177 4.06 16.72 4.55
CA MET A 177 5.28 16.64 5.37
C MET A 177 6.53 17.02 4.58
N ILE A 178 6.65 16.53 3.34
CA ILE A 178 7.76 16.88 2.44
C ILE A 178 7.72 18.37 2.12
N LEU A 179 6.56 18.93 1.75
CA LEU A 179 6.43 20.35 1.44
C LEU A 179 6.80 21.23 2.63
N ALA A 180 6.31 20.91 3.83
CA ALA A 180 6.65 21.64 5.04
C ALA A 180 8.16 21.61 5.34
N HIS A 181 8.83 20.50 5.04
CA HIS A 181 10.28 20.39 5.20
C HIS A 181 11.05 21.19 4.15
N LEU A 182 10.64 21.14 2.88
CA LEU A 182 11.31 21.84 1.77
C LEU A 182 11.14 23.35 1.84
N CYS A 183 9.99 23.83 2.32
CA CYS A 183 9.68 25.25 2.43
C CYS A 183 10.06 25.86 3.78
N ASP A 184 10.78 25.12 4.64
CA ASP A 184 11.11 25.52 6.01
C ASP A 184 9.90 26.06 6.79
N GLU A 185 8.71 25.47 6.59
CA GLU A 185 7.51 25.89 7.30
C GLU A 185 7.68 25.67 8.82
N PRO A 186 7.05 26.52 9.66
CA PRO A 186 7.08 26.35 11.10
C PRO A 186 6.62 24.95 11.49
N LYS A 187 7.52 24.19 12.11
CA LYS A 187 7.28 22.81 12.54
C LYS A 187 6.21 22.80 13.64
N GLY A 188 5.06 22.23 13.34
CA GLY A 188 3.93 22.13 14.26
C GLY A 188 2.74 21.43 13.61
N LEU A 189 1.85 20.88 14.44
CA LEU A 189 0.63 20.21 14.00
C LEU A 189 -0.39 21.24 13.50
N LYS A 190 -0.14 21.84 12.34
CA LYS A 190 -1.06 22.81 11.74
C LYS A 190 -2.28 22.10 11.16
N THR A 191 -3.40 22.80 11.15
CA THR A 191 -4.72 22.35 10.67
C THR A 191 -4.67 21.68 9.30
N GLY A 192 -3.77 22.13 8.41
CA GLY A 192 -3.58 21.57 7.07
C GLY A 192 -3.12 20.11 7.03
N MET A 193 -2.36 19.63 8.01
CA MET A 193 -1.95 18.21 8.09
C MET A 193 -3.11 17.31 8.52
N CYS A 194 -4.00 17.82 9.38
CA CYS A 194 -5.14 17.04 9.89
C CYS A 194 -6.32 16.98 8.92
N MET A 195 -6.28 17.66 7.77
CA MET A 195 -7.40 17.69 6.81
C MET A 195 -7.81 16.29 6.34
N SER A 196 -6.86 15.39 6.07
CA SER A 196 -7.19 14.02 5.68
C SER A 196 -7.87 13.22 6.79
N LEU A 197 -7.74 13.65 8.06
CA LEU A 197 -8.34 12.99 9.22
C LEU A 197 -9.78 13.45 9.49
N VAL A 198 -10.18 14.63 9.00
CA VAL A 198 -11.49 15.25 9.30
C VAL A 198 -12.67 14.36 8.96
N PHE A 199 -12.55 13.51 7.94
CA PHE A 199 -13.61 12.60 7.54
C PHE A 199 -13.80 11.42 8.52
N LEU A 200 -12.73 10.99 9.20
CA LEU A 200 -12.75 9.79 10.04
C LEU A 200 -13.69 9.89 11.25
N PRO A 201 -13.75 11.00 12.02
CA PRO A 201 -14.72 11.15 13.10
C PRO A 201 -16.17 10.95 12.64
N PHE A 202 -16.53 11.47 11.46
CA PHE A 202 -17.86 11.27 10.89
C PHE A 202 -18.11 9.79 10.56
N ALA A 203 -17.16 9.13 9.90
CA ALA A 203 -17.27 7.71 9.56
C ALA A 203 -17.39 6.81 10.80
N ILE A 204 -16.58 7.09 11.84
CA ILE A 204 -16.62 6.38 13.12
C ILE A 204 -17.94 6.65 13.85
N ALA A 205 -18.42 7.90 13.88
CA ALA A 205 -19.71 8.24 14.50
C ALA A 205 -20.89 7.55 13.80
N ASN A 206 -20.85 7.44 12.46
CA ASN A 206 -21.86 6.71 11.69
C ASN A 206 -21.89 5.22 12.06
N ALA A 207 -20.72 4.58 12.15
CA ALA A 207 -20.59 3.18 12.57
C ALA A 207 -21.02 2.96 14.03
N LEU A 208 -20.67 3.88 14.94
CA LEU A 208 -21.13 3.82 16.33
C LEU A 208 -22.65 3.96 16.46
N THR A 209 -23.25 4.84 15.66
CA THR A 209 -24.72 5.00 15.65
C THR A 209 -25.41 3.71 15.25
N ALA A 210 -24.86 2.98 14.28
CA ALA A 210 -25.38 1.67 13.90
C ALA A 210 -25.34 0.67 15.07
N LYS A 211 -24.29 0.66 15.89
CA LYS A 211 -24.22 -0.20 17.08
C LYS A 211 -25.28 0.13 18.12
N ILE A 212 -25.63 1.41 18.27
CA ILE A 212 -26.62 1.87 19.25
C ILE A 212 -28.05 1.66 18.73
N ASN A 213 -28.27 1.80 17.42
CA ASN A 213 -29.58 1.79 16.78
C ASN A 213 -29.94 0.44 16.15
N ALA A 214 -29.70 -0.66 16.88
CA ALA A 214 -30.03 -2.03 16.47
C ALA A 214 -29.48 -2.46 15.09
N GLY A 215 -28.32 -1.92 14.68
CA GLY A 215 -27.65 -2.26 13.43
C GLY A 215 -27.97 -1.35 12.25
N ILE A 216 -28.82 -0.32 12.43
CA ILE A 216 -29.20 0.59 11.33
C ILE A 216 -28.30 1.84 11.38
N PRO A 217 -27.35 2.00 10.44
CA PRO A 217 -26.52 3.20 10.36
C PRO A 217 -27.35 4.43 9.95
N LEU A 218 -26.87 5.62 10.32
CA LEU A 218 -27.48 6.92 9.95
C LEU A 218 -27.40 7.18 8.44
N VAL A 219 -26.26 6.85 7.85
CA VAL A 219 -25.96 6.92 6.42
C VAL A 219 -25.44 5.56 5.98
N ASP A 220 -25.85 5.12 4.80
CA ASP A 220 -25.33 3.89 4.19
C ASP A 220 -23.79 3.88 4.20
N GLU A 221 -23.22 2.82 4.75
CA GLU A 221 -21.79 2.72 4.99
C GLU A 221 -20.99 2.64 3.68
N LEU A 222 -21.59 2.09 2.61
CA LEU A 222 -20.99 2.11 1.28
C LEU A 222 -20.88 3.55 0.74
N LEU A 223 -21.93 4.37 0.96
CA LEU A 223 -21.89 5.78 0.59
C LEU A 223 -20.85 6.54 1.40
N VAL A 224 -20.74 6.27 2.71
CA VAL A 224 -19.68 6.85 3.56
C VAL A 224 -18.29 6.46 3.04
N LEU A 225 -18.08 5.21 2.63
CA LEU A 225 -16.82 4.74 2.05
C LEU A 225 -16.49 5.39 0.71
N PHE A 226 -17.50 5.54 -0.16
CA PHE A 226 -17.34 6.24 -1.43
C PHE A 226 -17.00 7.72 -1.22
N LEU A 227 -17.71 8.39 -0.31
CA LEU A 227 -17.46 9.78 0.05
C LEU A 227 -16.07 9.95 0.68
N TYR A 228 -15.63 9.01 1.53
CA TYR A 228 -14.27 9.00 2.07
C TYR A 228 -13.23 8.93 0.96
N CYS A 229 -13.40 8.00 0.01
CA CYS A 229 -12.48 7.84 -1.12
C CYS A 229 -12.46 9.09 -2.01
N ALA A 230 -13.63 9.62 -2.37
CA ALA A 230 -13.74 10.82 -3.18
C ALA A 230 -13.09 12.03 -2.47
N TYR A 231 -13.29 12.16 -1.16
CA TYR A 231 -12.68 13.21 -0.34
C TYR A 231 -11.15 13.11 -0.34
N THR A 232 -10.58 11.94 -0.09
CA THR A 232 -9.11 11.79 0.01
C THR A 232 -8.43 11.91 -1.34
N VAL A 233 -9.05 11.43 -2.42
CA VAL A 233 -8.60 11.66 -3.81
C VAL A 233 -8.64 13.15 -4.12
N GLY A 234 -9.74 13.83 -3.80
CA GLY A 234 -9.88 15.27 -4.02
C GLY A 234 -8.81 16.08 -3.27
N LEU A 235 -8.56 15.76 -2.01
CA LEU A 235 -7.49 16.38 -1.21
C LEU A 235 -6.11 16.18 -1.84
N TYR A 236 -5.80 14.96 -2.27
CA TYR A 236 -4.50 14.66 -2.88
C TYR A 236 -4.32 15.39 -4.22
N LEU A 237 -5.34 15.37 -5.08
CA LEU A 237 -5.31 16.08 -6.36
C LEU A 237 -5.17 17.59 -6.15
N HIS A 238 -5.89 18.15 -5.20
CA HIS A 238 -5.75 19.56 -4.84
C HIS A 238 -4.32 19.88 -4.38
N LEU A 239 -3.73 19.06 -3.51
CA LEU A 239 -2.35 19.24 -3.08
C LEU A 239 -1.37 19.19 -4.26
N ALA A 240 -1.49 18.16 -5.11
CA ALA A 240 -0.61 17.98 -6.25
C ALA A 240 -0.68 19.16 -7.23
N VAL A 241 -1.90 19.60 -7.57
CA VAL A 241 -2.14 20.73 -8.47
C VAL A 241 -1.61 22.04 -7.88
N SER A 242 -1.87 22.30 -6.59
CA SER A 242 -1.37 23.51 -5.92
C SER A 242 0.15 23.56 -5.89
N VAL A 243 0.83 22.47 -5.51
CA VAL A 243 2.30 22.40 -5.49
C VAL A 243 2.87 22.62 -6.89
N VAL A 244 2.27 21.99 -7.91
CA VAL A 244 2.69 22.17 -9.31
C VAL A 244 2.54 23.62 -9.76
N HIS A 245 1.41 24.27 -9.43
CA HIS A 245 1.19 25.67 -9.77
C HIS A 245 2.15 26.61 -9.05
N GLU A 246 2.38 26.41 -7.76
CA GLU A 246 3.32 27.22 -6.97
C GLU A 246 4.75 27.10 -7.50
N ILE A 247 5.22 25.89 -7.82
CA ILE A 247 6.54 25.68 -8.42
C ILE A 247 6.62 26.32 -9.81
N LYS A 248 5.58 26.17 -10.62
CA LYS A 248 5.48 26.78 -11.96
C LYS A 248 5.56 28.30 -11.88
N ASP A 249 4.84 28.92 -10.94
CA ASP A 249 4.84 30.37 -10.74
C ASP A 249 6.16 30.87 -10.14
N ALA A 250 6.76 30.12 -9.21
CA ALA A 250 8.03 30.49 -8.59
C ALA A 250 9.23 30.38 -9.55
N LEU A 251 9.25 29.36 -10.42
CA LEU A 251 10.35 29.13 -11.38
C LEU A 251 10.12 29.78 -12.75
N GLY A 252 8.89 30.19 -13.06
CA GLY A 252 8.54 30.71 -14.39
C GLY A 252 8.59 29.65 -15.50
N ILE A 253 8.51 28.36 -15.17
CA ILE A 253 8.60 27.23 -16.12
C ILE A 253 7.23 26.60 -16.29
N TYR A 254 6.82 26.32 -17.53
CA TYR A 254 5.56 25.61 -17.80
C TYR A 254 5.78 24.09 -17.71
N CYS A 255 4.96 23.38 -16.94
CA CYS A 255 5.12 21.95 -16.63
C CYS A 255 5.14 20.97 -17.82
N PHE A 256 4.87 21.43 -19.04
CA PHE A 256 4.92 20.61 -20.25
C PHE A 256 5.59 21.34 -21.42
N ARG A 257 6.41 22.37 -21.15
CA ARG A 257 7.15 23.11 -22.17
C ARG A 257 8.63 23.16 -21.82
N ILE A 258 9.45 22.44 -22.60
CA ILE A 258 10.90 22.52 -22.50
C ILE A 258 11.33 23.87 -23.12
N THR A 259 11.70 24.84 -22.29
CA THR A 259 12.36 26.06 -22.76
C THR A 259 13.80 25.72 -23.15
N ARG A 260 14.18 26.07 -24.38
CA ARG A 260 15.54 25.85 -24.88
C ARG A 260 16.48 26.76 -24.09
N LYS A 261 17.52 26.19 -23.47
CA LYS A 261 18.55 26.94 -22.76
C LYS A 261 19.31 27.77 -23.80
N GLU A 262 19.25 29.09 -23.72
CA GLU A 262 20.11 29.95 -24.55
C GLU A 262 21.56 29.72 -24.11
N ALA A 263 22.42 29.42 -25.09
CA ALA A 263 23.81 29.03 -24.93
C ALA A 263 24.73 30.25 -24.82
#